data_AF-A0A6P6L8A4-F1
#
_entry.id   AF-A0A6P6L8A4-F1
#
_cell.length_a   1.000
_cell.length_b   1.000
_cell.length_c   1.000
_cell.angle_alpha   90.00
_cell.angle_beta   90.00
_cell.angle_gamma   90.00
#
_symmetry.space_group_name_H-M   'P 1'
#
loop_
_entity.id
_entity.type
_entity.pdbx_description
1 polymer ?
#
loop_
_entity_poly.entity_id
_entity_poly.type
_entity_poly.pdbx_seq_one_letter_code
_entity_poly.pdbx_strand_id
1 'polypeptide(L)'
;MPIKKGKKAKGKEKNDVKLESKRVKVSDIERAKANAALWEARCDLTESSRAEDREAARRLSQINQQLTALQHHTENNSIEIVAVLRNKHLQNEDKIKALEQQIQLEKTRASQEKENLAIQYTLKISELEEKFENRSSEFDMIQEELKIINDFLKKKPQMEQELKNLKETLENADLGHKKTLARMEQKFFNNKVFLEKEVEQKIGVLAERAHNESIRQLDDASRSVFKENVRLNKALGYHIKKVEDLRKRNTALAEENNILSLHKEMSQDTSNYTISKLAAQRTTVSELRAKVFTLEQALASMVAEFESEKADIKQRAAVRSQAGGVELDKLQKLLSVRDRELSRVRRIARSVVEQRSDMEVHFHEALNQVKQEMLMHRQEAEVNHSRRMDEAEKGSQKKAKVNISEMTWEQRERVLRLLFAKMNSLTSKKPIHAPALTDSEGNRCSSSLGSEEEESHATFLTQEPVSSMSSSEN
;
A
#
# COMPACT_ATOMS: atom_id res chain seq x y z
N MET A 1 -6.06 28.64 -84.44
CA MET A 1 -5.10 29.59 -85.05
C MET A 1 -3.99 28.82 -85.77
N PRO A 2 -3.54 29.31 -86.93
CA PRO A 2 -2.64 28.62 -87.85
C PRO A 2 -1.19 29.11 -87.71
N ILE A 3 -0.21 28.39 -88.29
CA ILE A 3 0.85 28.90 -89.20
C ILE A 3 1.59 27.64 -89.71
N LYS A 4 1.54 27.22 -90.98
CA LYS A 4 1.91 27.81 -92.30
C LYS A 4 3.42 27.68 -92.63
N LYS A 5 3.63 27.20 -93.86
CA LYS A 5 4.77 27.35 -94.79
C LYS A 5 5.87 26.29 -94.62
N GLY A 6 6.46 25.77 -95.71
CA GLY A 6 6.37 26.09 -97.14
C GLY A 6 7.13 25.00 -97.90
N LYS A 7 6.68 24.57 -99.09
CA LYS A 7 6.79 25.18 -100.43
C LYS A 7 7.99 24.66 -101.24
N LYS A 8 7.65 24.09 -102.42
CA LYS A 8 8.26 24.24 -103.77
C LYS A 8 9.67 23.66 -103.96
N ALA A 9 10.12 23.19 -105.13
CA ALA A 9 9.76 23.35 -106.55
C ALA A 9 10.13 22.02 -107.29
N LYS A 10 9.56 21.56 -108.42
CA LYS A 10 9.23 22.09 -109.76
C LYS A 10 10.43 22.27 -110.72
N GLY A 11 10.37 21.56 -111.86
CA GLY A 11 11.18 21.69 -113.09
C GLY A 11 11.49 20.29 -113.66
N LYS A 12 11.05 19.78 -114.82
CA LYS A 12 10.59 20.27 -116.14
C LYS A 12 11.72 20.81 -117.06
N GLU A 13 12.16 19.96 -118.00
CA GLU A 13 12.59 20.20 -119.42
C GLU A 13 13.36 18.93 -119.88
N LYS A 14 12.98 18.16 -120.92
CA LYS A 14 12.93 18.39 -122.37
C LYS A 14 14.20 19.05 -122.94
N ASN A 15 15.06 18.27 -123.60
CA ASN A 15 15.34 18.46 -125.03
C ASN A 15 16.20 17.33 -125.63
N ASP A 16 15.83 16.99 -126.86
CA ASP A 16 16.57 16.20 -127.84
C ASP A 16 17.98 16.73 -128.09
N VAL A 17 18.97 15.84 -128.22
CA VAL A 17 19.99 15.92 -129.28
C VAL A 17 20.37 14.50 -129.72
N LYS A 18 20.03 14.24 -130.99
CA LYS A 18 20.47 13.18 -131.88
C LYS A 18 21.98 13.29 -132.16
N LEU A 19 22.75 12.24 -131.95
CA LEU A 19 24.05 12.01 -132.59
C LEU A 19 24.26 10.49 -132.76
N GLU A 20 24.22 10.04 -134.01
CA GLU A 20 24.59 8.70 -134.44
C GLU A 20 26.06 8.41 -134.14
N SER A 21 26.36 7.26 -133.54
CA SER A 21 27.38 6.39 -134.11
C SER A 21 27.39 5.01 -133.45
N LYS A 22 27.37 3.99 -134.31
CA LYS A 22 27.81 2.62 -134.08
C LYS A 22 26.96 1.79 -133.11
N ARG A 23 26.02 1.07 -133.73
CA ARG A 23 25.64 -0.29 -133.35
C ARG A 23 26.91 -1.12 -133.13
N VAL A 24 27.44 -1.10 -131.92
CA VAL A 24 28.13 -2.27 -131.41
C VAL A 24 27.00 -3.24 -131.10
N LYS A 25 26.98 -4.35 -131.84
CA LYS A 25 26.19 -5.53 -131.50
C LYS A 25 26.70 -6.03 -130.16
N VAL A 26 26.34 -5.33 -129.08
CA VAL A 26 26.17 -5.93 -127.77
C VAL A 26 25.07 -6.94 -128.03
N SER A 27 25.47 -8.20 -128.15
CA SER A 27 24.59 -9.32 -128.41
C SER A 27 23.36 -9.16 -127.51
N ASP A 28 22.14 -9.44 -127.97
CA ASP A 28 20.95 -9.36 -127.11
C ASP A 28 21.13 -10.18 -125.81
N ILE A 29 22.06 -11.15 -125.85
CA ILE A 29 22.60 -11.90 -124.71
C ILE A 29 23.25 -11.00 -123.65
N GLU A 30 24.06 -10.00 -123.99
CA GLU A 30 24.74 -9.11 -123.03
C GLU A 30 23.78 -8.09 -122.39
N ARG A 31 22.80 -7.56 -123.14
CA ARG A 31 21.73 -6.72 -122.57
C ARG A 31 20.80 -7.52 -121.66
N ALA A 32 20.48 -8.77 -122.05
CA ALA A 32 19.75 -9.70 -121.21
C ALA A 32 20.55 -10.07 -119.94
N LYS A 33 21.87 -10.28 -120.04
CA LYS A 33 22.76 -10.50 -118.88
C LYS A 33 22.81 -9.30 -117.94
N ALA A 34 22.92 -8.07 -118.44
CA ALA A 34 22.90 -6.87 -117.60
C ALA A 34 21.54 -6.65 -116.91
N ASN A 35 20.43 -6.90 -117.62
CA ASN A 35 19.10 -6.87 -117.02
C ASN A 35 18.91 -8.00 -115.99
N ALA A 36 19.39 -9.21 -116.25
CA ALA A 36 19.37 -10.32 -115.31
C ALA A 36 20.17 -9.98 -114.04
N ALA A 37 21.38 -9.43 -114.17
CA ALA A 37 22.19 -8.98 -113.05
C ALA A 37 21.54 -7.83 -112.24
N LEU A 38 20.81 -6.92 -112.90
CA LEU A 38 20.03 -5.88 -112.22
C LEU A 38 18.84 -6.46 -111.44
N TRP A 39 18.14 -7.46 -112.01
CA TRP A 39 17.08 -8.17 -111.31
C TRP A 39 17.63 -9.01 -110.14
N GLU A 40 18.80 -9.63 -110.31
CA GLU A 40 19.52 -10.36 -109.27
C GLU A 40 19.91 -9.42 -108.12
N ALA A 41 20.59 -8.31 -108.40
CA ALA A 41 20.93 -7.30 -107.38
C ALA A 41 19.68 -6.69 -106.69
N ARG A 42 18.57 -6.52 -107.42
CA ARG A 42 17.30 -6.07 -106.84
C ARG A 42 16.67 -7.15 -105.96
N CYS A 43 16.70 -8.41 -106.38
CA CYS A 43 16.29 -9.55 -105.57
C CYS A 43 17.13 -9.62 -104.30
N ASP A 44 18.46 -9.57 -104.40
CA ASP A 44 19.39 -9.61 -103.26
C ASP A 44 19.16 -8.45 -102.28
N LEU A 45 18.93 -7.23 -102.79
CA LEU A 45 18.60 -6.08 -101.95
C LEU A 45 17.26 -6.28 -101.22
N THR A 46 16.23 -6.79 -101.93
CA THR A 46 14.93 -7.08 -101.31
C THR A 46 15.01 -8.26 -100.33
N GLU A 47 15.87 -9.24 -100.59
CA GLU A 47 16.10 -10.37 -99.70
C GLU A 47 16.85 -9.95 -98.44
N SER A 48 17.85 -9.07 -98.58
CA SER A 48 18.57 -8.45 -97.47
C SER A 48 17.64 -7.60 -96.61
N SER A 49 16.83 -6.72 -97.22
CA SER A 49 15.80 -5.94 -96.49
C SER A 49 14.77 -6.84 -95.81
N ARG A 50 14.30 -7.92 -96.46
CA ARG A 50 13.39 -8.90 -95.85
C ARG A 50 14.06 -9.68 -94.71
N ALA A 51 15.35 -9.96 -94.81
CA ALA A 51 16.12 -10.60 -93.74
C ALA A 51 16.26 -9.66 -92.54
N GLU A 52 16.59 -8.39 -92.78
CA GLU A 52 16.65 -7.33 -91.77
C GLU A 52 15.30 -7.12 -91.07
N ASP A 53 14.20 -7.06 -91.82
CA ASP A 53 12.84 -6.92 -91.25
C ASP A 53 12.47 -8.13 -90.40
N ARG A 54 12.84 -9.35 -90.82
CA ARG A 54 12.64 -10.57 -90.01
C ARG A 54 13.48 -10.56 -88.74
N GLU A 55 14.71 -10.07 -88.82
CA GLU A 55 15.56 -9.90 -87.64
C GLU A 55 14.99 -8.84 -86.69
N ALA A 56 14.53 -7.70 -87.21
CA ALA A 56 13.88 -6.66 -86.43
C ALA A 56 12.60 -7.18 -85.77
N ALA A 57 11.76 -7.93 -86.50
CA ALA A 57 10.57 -8.58 -85.95
C ALA A 57 10.91 -9.61 -84.87
N ARG A 58 11.98 -10.41 -85.06
CA ARG A 58 12.49 -11.35 -84.04
C ARG A 58 12.99 -10.61 -82.79
N ARG A 59 13.77 -9.54 -82.96
CA ARG A 59 14.26 -8.70 -81.84
C ARG A 59 13.09 -8.06 -81.08
N LEU A 60 12.13 -7.47 -81.79
CA LEU A 60 10.93 -6.88 -81.19
C LEU A 60 10.10 -7.93 -80.45
N SER A 61 9.94 -9.14 -81.02
CA SER A 61 9.25 -10.24 -80.36
C SER A 61 9.95 -10.68 -79.07
N GLN A 62 11.28 -10.81 -79.08
CA GLN A 62 12.07 -11.15 -77.90
C GLN A 62 11.97 -10.06 -76.82
N ILE A 63 12.08 -8.77 -77.20
CA ILE A 63 11.95 -7.65 -76.27
C ILE A 63 10.54 -7.60 -75.69
N ASN A 64 9.50 -7.77 -76.50
CA ASN A 64 8.12 -7.81 -76.00
C ASN A 64 7.92 -8.99 -75.04
N GLN A 65 8.45 -10.18 -75.33
CA GLN A 65 8.41 -11.31 -74.40
C GLN A 65 9.12 -11.00 -73.08
N GLN A 66 10.29 -10.36 -73.13
CA GLN A 66 11.02 -9.94 -71.93
C GLN A 66 10.26 -8.88 -71.13
N LEU A 67 9.66 -7.88 -71.80
CA LEU A 67 8.84 -6.86 -71.15
C LEU A 67 7.60 -7.46 -70.51
N THR A 68 6.90 -8.39 -71.18
CA THR A 68 5.75 -9.10 -70.61
C THR A 68 6.15 -9.95 -69.41
N ALA A 69 7.28 -10.66 -69.47
CA ALA A 69 7.79 -11.43 -68.35
C ALA A 69 8.17 -10.52 -67.15
N LEU A 70 8.83 -9.38 -67.42
CA LEU A 70 9.16 -8.40 -66.39
C LEU A 70 7.88 -7.80 -65.78
N GLN A 71 6.90 -7.44 -66.60
CA GLN A 71 5.62 -6.92 -66.16
C GLN A 71 4.94 -7.92 -65.21
N HIS A 72 4.77 -9.17 -65.62
CA HIS A 72 4.20 -10.21 -64.77
C HIS A 72 4.98 -10.43 -63.48
N HIS A 73 6.32 -10.42 -63.54
CA HIS A 73 7.14 -10.54 -62.34
C HIS A 73 6.91 -9.37 -61.37
N THR A 74 6.88 -8.14 -61.88
CA THR A 74 6.62 -6.95 -61.04
C THR A 74 5.19 -6.91 -60.50
N GLU A 75 4.21 -7.35 -61.29
CA GLU A 75 2.81 -7.49 -60.87
C GLU A 75 2.69 -8.52 -59.74
N ASN A 76 3.31 -9.69 -59.90
CA ASN A 76 3.33 -10.73 -58.86
C ASN A 76 3.99 -10.25 -57.57
N ASN A 77 5.18 -9.63 -57.66
CA ASN A 77 5.85 -9.06 -56.49
C ASN A 77 4.99 -7.98 -55.81
N SER A 78 4.30 -7.14 -56.59
CA SER A 78 3.37 -6.13 -56.05
C SER A 78 2.19 -6.77 -55.33
N ILE A 79 1.58 -7.81 -55.92
CA ILE A 79 0.49 -8.57 -55.31
C ILE A 79 0.94 -9.22 -53.99
N GLU A 80 2.12 -9.83 -53.95
CA GLU A 80 2.69 -10.44 -52.74
C GLU A 80 2.93 -9.41 -51.64
N ILE A 81 3.53 -8.27 -51.98
CA ILE A 81 3.74 -7.17 -51.03
C ILE A 81 2.39 -6.67 -50.50
N VAL A 82 1.41 -6.44 -51.37
CA VAL A 82 0.06 -5.99 -50.97
C VAL A 82 -0.62 -7.03 -50.08
N ALA A 83 -0.48 -8.32 -50.35
CA ALA A 83 -1.05 -9.39 -49.53
C ALA A 83 -0.43 -9.41 -48.12
N VAL A 84 0.89 -9.32 -48.01
CA VAL A 84 1.58 -9.24 -46.71
C VAL A 84 1.16 -8.00 -45.92
N LEU A 85 1.06 -6.84 -46.59
CA LEU A 85 0.62 -5.60 -45.98
C LEU A 85 -0.84 -5.68 -45.50
N ARG A 86 -1.75 -6.27 -46.28
CA ARG A 86 -3.15 -6.51 -45.88
C ARG A 86 -3.24 -7.44 -44.67
N ASN A 87 -2.47 -8.54 -44.65
CA ASN A 87 -2.45 -9.45 -43.51
C ASN A 87 -1.95 -8.76 -42.24
N LYS A 88 -0.88 -7.96 -42.32
CA LYS A 88 -0.41 -7.15 -41.19
C LYS A 88 -1.43 -6.11 -40.75
N HIS A 89 -2.11 -5.46 -41.68
CA HIS A 89 -3.16 -4.49 -41.38
C HIS A 89 -4.30 -5.16 -40.61
N LEU A 90 -4.79 -6.31 -41.08
CA LEU A 90 -5.85 -7.07 -40.40
C LEU A 90 -5.42 -7.52 -38.99
N GLN A 91 -4.21 -8.04 -38.84
CA GLN A 91 -3.67 -8.39 -37.51
C GLN A 91 -3.58 -7.18 -36.57
N ASN A 92 -3.25 -6.01 -37.09
CA ASN A 92 -3.22 -4.78 -36.30
C ASN A 92 -4.64 -4.31 -35.95
N GLU A 93 -5.61 -4.43 -36.86
CA GLU A 93 -7.02 -4.13 -36.56
C GLU A 93 -7.59 -5.06 -35.48
N ASP A 94 -7.30 -6.36 -35.55
CA ASP A 94 -7.73 -7.32 -34.53
C ASP A 94 -7.10 -7.01 -33.17
N LYS A 95 -5.82 -6.63 -33.14
CA LYS A 95 -5.15 -6.17 -31.92
C LYS A 95 -5.77 -4.88 -31.38
N ILE A 96 -6.10 -3.92 -32.25
CA ILE A 96 -6.76 -2.67 -31.85
C ILE A 96 -8.11 -2.99 -31.21
N LYS A 97 -8.94 -3.83 -31.84
CA LYS A 97 -10.24 -4.23 -31.29
C LYS A 97 -10.10 -4.95 -29.94
N ALA A 98 -9.12 -5.84 -29.80
CA ALA A 98 -8.86 -6.53 -28.53
C ALA A 98 -8.43 -5.55 -27.42
N LEU A 99 -7.55 -4.60 -27.74
CA LEU A 99 -7.12 -3.56 -26.79
C LEU A 99 -8.28 -2.61 -26.43
N GLU A 100 -9.13 -2.25 -27.38
CA GLU A 100 -10.33 -1.44 -27.13
C GLU A 100 -11.29 -2.17 -26.19
N GLN A 101 -11.55 -3.46 -26.41
CA GLN A 101 -12.37 -4.28 -25.52
C GLN A 101 -11.78 -4.37 -24.12
N GLN A 102 -10.46 -4.55 -24.02
CA GLN A 102 -9.77 -4.58 -22.72
C GLN A 102 -9.88 -3.24 -21.99
N ILE A 103 -9.70 -2.12 -22.70
CA ILE A 103 -9.88 -0.77 -22.12
C ILE A 103 -11.32 -0.59 -21.62
N GLN A 104 -12.33 -1.05 -22.35
CA GLN A 104 -13.73 -0.97 -21.90
C GLN A 104 -14.00 -1.83 -20.67
N LEU A 105 -13.51 -3.07 -20.65
CA LEU A 105 -13.64 -3.96 -19.48
C LEU A 105 -12.99 -3.33 -18.24
N GLU A 106 -11.76 -2.83 -18.36
CA GLU A 106 -11.07 -2.17 -17.24
C GLU A 106 -11.80 -0.89 -16.79
N LYS A 107 -12.36 -0.10 -17.72
CA LYS A 107 -13.21 1.05 -17.36
C LYS A 107 -14.45 0.63 -16.57
N THR A 108 -15.13 -0.45 -16.97
CA THR A 108 -16.30 -0.94 -16.24
C THR A 108 -15.94 -1.47 -14.84
N ARG A 109 -14.83 -2.19 -14.71
CA ARG A 109 -14.31 -2.66 -13.41
C ARG A 109 -13.97 -1.49 -12.49
N ALA A 110 -13.20 -0.52 -12.97
CA ALA A 110 -12.86 0.67 -12.20
C ALA A 110 -14.10 1.48 -11.78
N SER A 111 -15.12 1.55 -12.65
CA SER A 111 -16.40 2.20 -12.32
C SER A 111 -17.14 1.47 -11.21
N GLN A 112 -17.23 0.14 -11.28
CA GLN A 112 -17.87 -0.68 -10.24
C GLN A 112 -17.10 -0.64 -8.92
N GLU A 113 -15.77 -0.68 -8.94
CA GLU A 113 -14.95 -0.52 -7.73
C GLU A 113 -15.19 0.84 -7.08
N LYS A 114 -15.25 1.91 -7.88
CA LYS A 114 -15.57 3.25 -7.39
C LYS A 114 -16.97 3.32 -6.79
N GLU A 115 -17.97 2.71 -7.42
CA GLU A 115 -19.35 2.67 -6.93
C GLU A 115 -19.45 1.88 -5.62
N ASN A 116 -18.82 0.70 -5.56
CA ASN A 116 -18.75 -0.11 -4.34
C ASN A 116 -18.07 0.65 -3.19
N LEU A 117 -16.96 1.34 -3.47
CA LEU A 117 -16.26 2.15 -2.49
C LEU A 117 -17.15 3.31 -2.00
N ALA A 118 -17.87 3.97 -2.91
CA ALA A 118 -18.82 5.02 -2.57
C ALA A 118 -19.95 4.49 -1.67
N ILE A 119 -20.52 3.32 -1.98
CA ILE A 119 -21.55 2.67 -1.17
C ILE A 119 -21.01 2.35 0.22
N GLN A 120 -19.80 1.77 0.32
CA GLN A 120 -19.18 1.45 1.62
C GLN A 120 -18.97 2.69 2.48
N TYR A 121 -18.43 3.77 1.92
CA TYR A 121 -18.25 5.01 2.66
C TYR A 121 -19.58 5.69 3.01
N THR A 122 -20.58 5.61 2.13
CA THR A 122 -21.92 6.15 2.42
C THR A 122 -22.57 5.41 3.59
N LEU A 123 -22.50 4.07 3.61
CA LEU A 123 -22.97 3.26 4.73
C LEU A 123 -22.20 3.60 6.02
N LYS A 124 -20.88 3.81 5.91
CA LYS A 124 -20.08 4.16 7.08
C LYS A 124 -20.44 5.52 7.65
N ILE A 125 -20.74 6.48 6.79
CA ILE A 125 -21.21 7.81 7.18
C ILE A 125 -22.56 7.68 7.88
N SER A 126 -23.53 6.96 7.32
CA SER A 126 -24.85 6.80 7.95
C SER A 126 -24.78 6.10 9.31
N GLU A 127 -23.92 5.09 9.47
CA GLU A 127 -23.70 4.45 10.78
C GLU A 127 -23.14 5.43 11.83
N LEU A 128 -22.26 6.33 11.42
CA LEU A 128 -21.67 7.32 12.33
C LEU A 128 -22.66 8.43 12.66
N GLU A 129 -23.47 8.85 11.70
CA GLU A 129 -24.57 9.80 11.89
C GLU A 129 -25.61 9.24 12.87
N GLU A 130 -26.02 7.99 12.72
CA GLU A 130 -26.97 7.34 13.65
C GLU A 130 -26.40 7.25 15.08
N LYS A 131 -25.11 6.87 15.22
CA LYS A 131 -24.45 6.85 16.53
C LYS A 131 -24.34 8.24 17.15
N PHE A 132 -24.12 9.25 16.33
CA PHE A 132 -24.06 10.64 16.78
C PHE A 132 -25.44 11.10 17.26
N GLU A 133 -26.49 10.84 16.50
CA GLU A 133 -27.87 11.19 16.85
C GLU A 133 -28.30 10.52 18.15
N ASN A 134 -28.01 9.22 18.31
CA ASN A 134 -28.27 8.48 19.54
C ASN A 134 -27.57 9.11 20.74
N ARG A 135 -26.27 9.42 20.63
CA ARG A 135 -25.53 10.11 21.71
C ARG A 135 -26.04 11.52 21.99
N SER A 136 -26.47 12.25 20.96
CA SER A 136 -27.06 13.58 21.14
C SER A 136 -28.36 13.48 21.95
N SER A 137 -29.23 12.51 21.64
CA SER A 137 -30.47 12.30 22.40
C SER A 137 -30.22 11.88 23.85
N GLU A 138 -29.24 11.00 24.10
CA GLU A 138 -28.81 10.63 25.46
C GLU A 138 -28.30 11.85 26.23
N PHE A 139 -27.52 12.71 25.58
CA PHE A 139 -27.01 13.94 26.19
C PHE A 139 -28.14 14.89 26.55
N ASP A 140 -29.13 15.07 25.67
CA ASP A 140 -30.29 15.93 25.93
C ASP A 140 -31.11 15.41 27.13
N MET A 141 -31.34 14.09 27.22
CA MET A 141 -32.00 13.48 28.37
C MET A 141 -31.24 13.71 29.68
N ILE A 142 -29.92 13.51 29.68
CA ILE A 142 -29.08 13.75 30.86
C ILE A 142 -29.14 15.24 31.24
N GLN A 143 -29.15 16.15 30.27
CA GLN A 143 -29.24 17.58 30.51
C GLN A 143 -30.59 17.97 31.13
N GLU A 144 -31.69 17.36 30.69
CA GLU A 144 -33.02 17.52 31.30
C GLU A 144 -33.06 16.99 32.74
N GLU A 145 -32.52 15.80 33.00
CA GLU A 145 -32.41 15.24 34.34
C GLU A 145 -31.57 16.14 35.26
N LEU A 146 -30.45 16.67 34.76
CA LEU A 146 -29.61 17.62 35.49
C LEU A 146 -30.37 18.90 35.85
N LYS A 147 -31.25 19.36 34.96
CA LYS A 147 -32.11 20.53 35.24
C LYS A 147 -33.09 20.24 36.36
N ILE A 148 -33.74 19.07 36.33
CA ILE A 148 -34.66 18.61 37.40
C ILE A 148 -33.91 18.51 38.74
N ILE A 149 -32.73 17.90 38.75
CA ILE A 149 -31.90 17.78 39.96
C ILE A 149 -31.50 19.14 40.50
N ASN A 150 -31.08 20.07 39.63
CA ASN A 150 -30.73 21.43 40.03
C ASN A 150 -31.93 22.17 40.65
N ASP A 151 -33.12 22.02 40.08
CA ASP A 151 -34.33 22.61 40.64
C ASP A 151 -34.72 21.99 41.98
N PHE A 152 -34.51 20.68 42.15
CA PHE A 152 -34.65 20.01 43.45
C PHE A 152 -33.64 20.56 44.47
N LEU A 153 -32.36 20.70 44.08
CA LEU A 153 -31.31 21.25 44.96
C LEU A 153 -31.63 22.68 45.40
N LYS A 154 -32.26 23.50 44.54
CA LYS A 154 -32.73 24.85 44.91
C LYS A 154 -33.88 24.82 45.91
N LYS A 155 -34.81 23.87 45.79
CA LYS A 155 -35.99 23.74 46.68
C LYS A 155 -35.69 23.02 48.00
N LYS A 156 -34.67 22.16 48.03
CA LYS A 156 -34.30 21.35 49.19
C LYS A 156 -34.11 22.16 50.49
N PRO A 157 -33.38 23.30 50.51
CA PRO A 157 -33.21 24.08 51.73
C PRO A 157 -34.53 24.65 52.28
N GLN A 158 -35.46 25.02 51.39
CA GLN A 158 -36.77 25.54 51.79
C GLN A 158 -37.60 24.44 52.47
N MET A 159 -37.67 23.24 51.86
CA MET A 159 -38.35 22.09 52.48
C MET A 159 -37.71 21.66 53.81
N GLU A 160 -36.38 21.65 53.90
CA GLU A 160 -35.68 21.32 55.14
C GLU A 160 -35.96 22.34 56.26
N GLN A 161 -36.03 23.63 55.90
CA GLN A 161 -36.40 24.68 56.84
C GLN A 161 -37.87 24.57 57.29
N GLU A 162 -38.79 24.27 56.38
CA GLU A 162 -40.21 24.03 56.71
C GLU A 162 -40.37 22.84 57.68
N LEU A 163 -39.66 21.73 57.44
CA LEU A 163 -39.66 20.58 58.35
C LEU A 163 -39.09 20.93 59.73
N LYS A 164 -38.02 21.74 59.79
CA LYS A 164 -37.46 22.21 61.06
C LYS A 164 -38.45 23.07 61.82
N ASN A 165 -39.10 24.01 61.14
CA ASN A 165 -40.13 24.87 61.73
C ASN A 165 -41.30 24.05 62.27
N LEU A 166 -41.80 23.07 61.50
CA LEU A 166 -42.89 22.18 61.92
C LEU A 166 -42.51 21.38 63.18
N LYS A 167 -41.30 20.81 63.23
CA LYS A 167 -40.81 20.11 64.42
C LYS A 167 -40.77 21.00 65.65
N GLU A 168 -40.25 22.23 65.50
CA GLU A 168 -40.20 23.20 66.60
C GLU A 168 -41.60 23.60 67.08
N THR A 169 -42.56 23.79 66.17
CA THR A 169 -43.96 24.08 66.56
C THR A 169 -44.61 22.92 67.30
N LEU A 170 -44.34 21.67 66.87
CA LEU A 170 -44.85 20.47 67.53
C LEU A 170 -44.26 20.32 68.93
N GLU A 171 -42.94 20.46 69.08
CA GLU A 171 -42.27 20.39 70.38
C GLU A 171 -42.77 21.47 71.34
N ASN A 172 -42.98 22.69 70.84
CA ASN A 172 -43.54 23.79 71.64
C ASN A 172 -44.99 23.50 72.09
N ALA A 173 -45.82 22.93 71.20
CA ALA A 173 -47.18 22.52 71.52
C ALA A 173 -47.19 21.41 72.59
N ASP A 174 -46.37 20.36 72.41
CA ASP A 174 -46.23 19.27 73.37
C ASP A 174 -45.75 19.75 74.74
N LEU A 175 -44.77 20.68 74.77
CA LEU A 175 -44.31 21.30 76.01
C LEU A 175 -45.44 22.09 76.69
N GLY A 176 -46.24 22.82 75.90
CA GLY A 176 -47.43 23.53 76.38
C GLY A 176 -48.49 22.60 76.96
N HIS A 177 -48.77 21.48 76.28
CA HIS A 177 -49.69 20.45 76.74
C HIS A 177 -49.19 19.78 78.03
N LYS A 178 -47.91 19.39 78.09
CA LYS A 178 -47.28 18.83 79.31
C LYS A 178 -47.37 19.78 80.51
N LYS A 179 -47.07 21.06 80.32
CA LYS A 179 -47.20 22.09 81.39
C LYS A 179 -48.65 22.22 81.86
N THR A 180 -49.61 22.15 80.95
CA THR A 180 -51.03 22.25 81.27
C THR A 180 -51.51 21.01 82.03
N LEU A 181 -51.11 19.82 81.58
CA LEU A 181 -51.40 18.54 82.24
C LEU A 181 -50.84 18.53 83.66
N ALA A 182 -49.56 18.85 83.85
CA ALA A 182 -48.93 18.91 85.16
C ALA A 182 -49.64 19.90 86.11
N ARG A 183 -50.09 21.05 85.59
CA ARG A 183 -50.88 22.01 86.37
C ARG A 183 -52.24 21.44 86.77
N MET A 184 -52.91 20.71 85.87
CA MET A 184 -54.18 20.06 86.18
C MET A 184 -53.98 18.95 87.22
N GLU A 185 -53.00 18.07 87.03
CA GLU A 185 -52.64 17.01 87.97
C GLU A 185 -52.34 17.57 89.36
N GLN A 186 -51.58 18.65 89.47
CA GLN A 186 -51.31 19.30 90.76
C GLN A 186 -52.60 19.81 91.43
N LYS A 187 -53.53 20.42 90.66
CA LYS A 187 -54.82 20.86 91.19
C LYS A 187 -55.67 19.68 91.67
N PHE A 188 -55.73 18.61 90.88
CA PHE A 188 -56.44 17.38 91.25
C PHE A 188 -55.84 16.74 92.50
N PHE A 189 -54.51 16.66 92.59
CA PHE A 189 -53.80 16.12 93.74
C PHE A 189 -54.09 16.94 95.00
N ASN A 190 -53.98 18.27 94.94
CA ASN A 190 -54.27 19.13 96.08
C ASN A 190 -55.72 18.96 96.57
N ASN A 191 -56.70 18.92 95.66
CA ASN A 191 -58.10 18.70 96.01
C ASN A 191 -58.33 17.32 96.60
N LYS A 192 -57.70 16.28 96.01
CA LYS A 192 -57.78 14.91 96.52
C LYS A 192 -57.24 14.82 97.95
N VAL A 193 -56.06 15.38 98.21
CA VAL A 193 -55.45 15.39 99.56
C VAL A 193 -56.32 16.15 100.56
N PHE A 194 -56.90 17.28 100.16
CA PHE A 194 -57.80 18.03 101.03
C PHE A 194 -59.04 17.22 101.42
N LEU A 195 -59.68 16.59 100.43
CA LEU A 195 -60.85 15.73 100.65
C LEU A 195 -60.51 14.49 101.48
N GLU A 196 -59.39 13.83 101.20
CA GLU A 196 -58.90 12.68 101.98
C GLU A 196 -58.66 13.08 103.43
N LYS A 197 -58.01 14.22 103.69
CA LYS A 197 -57.78 14.72 105.05
C LYS A 197 -59.08 15.04 105.79
N GLU A 198 -60.09 15.58 105.10
CA GLU A 198 -61.40 15.85 105.70
C GLU A 198 -62.12 14.54 106.08
N VAL A 199 -62.09 13.54 105.21
CA VAL A 199 -62.65 12.21 105.48
C VAL A 199 -61.89 11.53 106.62
N GLU A 200 -60.56 11.58 106.61
CA GLU A 200 -59.70 10.97 107.61
C GLU A 200 -59.88 11.62 108.99
N GLN A 201 -60.06 12.94 109.06
CA GLN A 201 -60.44 13.62 110.30
C GLN A 201 -61.79 13.15 110.83
N LYS A 202 -62.81 13.01 109.96
CA LYS A 202 -64.14 12.50 110.37
C LYS A 202 -64.06 11.06 110.87
N ILE A 203 -63.31 10.20 110.18
CA ILE A 203 -63.06 8.81 110.59
C ILE A 203 -62.31 8.78 111.92
N GLY A 204 -61.26 9.60 112.07
CA GLY A 204 -60.45 9.67 113.29
C GLY A 204 -61.28 10.04 114.52
N VAL A 205 -62.14 11.06 114.42
CA VAL A 205 -63.05 11.44 115.51
C VAL A 205 -64.02 10.31 115.87
N LEU A 206 -64.55 9.61 114.87
CA LEU A 206 -65.44 8.46 115.09
C LEU A 206 -64.70 7.28 115.73
N ALA A 207 -63.48 7.00 115.27
CA ALA A 207 -62.63 5.93 115.78
C ALA A 207 -62.17 6.22 117.22
N GLU A 208 -61.75 7.45 117.54
CA GLU A 208 -61.40 7.84 118.92
C GLU A 208 -62.61 7.75 119.84
N ARG A 209 -63.81 8.16 119.40
CA ARG A 209 -65.03 8.01 120.18
C ARG A 209 -65.33 6.54 120.46
N ALA A 210 -65.33 5.69 119.43
CA ALA A 210 -65.58 4.26 119.56
C ALA A 210 -64.49 3.56 120.40
N HIS A 211 -63.22 3.94 120.26
CA HIS A 211 -62.10 3.35 120.99
C HIS A 211 -62.11 3.77 122.46
N ASN A 212 -62.36 5.05 122.76
CA ASN A 212 -62.51 5.54 124.13
C ASN A 212 -63.72 4.90 124.83
N GLU A 213 -64.82 4.72 124.11
CA GLU A 213 -66.01 4.03 124.62
C GLU A 213 -65.74 2.54 124.87
N SER A 214 -65.02 1.86 123.97
CA SER A 214 -64.59 0.47 124.13
C SER A 214 -63.57 0.28 125.26
N ILE A 215 -62.55 1.15 125.39
CA ILE A 215 -61.56 1.10 126.49
C ILE A 215 -62.24 1.29 127.85
N ARG A 216 -63.27 2.16 127.93
CA ARG A 216 -64.03 2.40 129.15
C ARG A 216 -64.91 1.20 129.55
N GLN A 217 -65.21 0.31 128.60
CA GLN A 217 -65.98 -0.92 128.81
C GLN A 217 -65.09 -2.15 129.07
N LEU A 218 -63.78 -2.06 128.88
CA LEU A 218 -62.85 -3.18 129.08
C LEU A 218 -62.31 -3.23 130.52
N ASP A 219 -62.21 -4.45 131.02
CA ASP A 219 -61.61 -4.92 132.27
C ASP A 219 -60.07 -5.02 132.18
N ASP A 220 -59.37 -5.03 133.33
CA ASP A 220 -57.90 -4.87 133.39
C ASP A 220 -57.10 -5.98 132.69
N ALA A 221 -57.63 -7.20 132.64
CA ALA A 221 -57.02 -8.31 131.88
C ALA A 221 -57.04 -8.03 130.37
N SER A 222 -58.15 -7.51 129.86
CA SER A 222 -58.32 -7.14 128.45
C SER A 222 -57.42 -5.97 128.06
N ARG A 223 -57.19 -5.00 128.96
CA ARG A 223 -56.21 -3.91 128.77
C ARG A 223 -54.77 -4.42 128.68
N SER A 224 -54.41 -5.45 129.45
CA SER A 224 -53.06 -6.05 129.39
C SER A 224 -52.83 -6.81 128.07
N VAL A 225 -53.82 -7.58 127.61
CA VAL A 225 -53.76 -8.28 126.31
C VAL A 225 -53.68 -7.29 125.14
N PHE A 226 -54.39 -6.16 125.22
CA PHE A 226 -54.31 -5.11 124.20
C PHE A 226 -52.90 -4.50 124.09
N LYS A 227 -52.23 -4.23 125.22
CA LYS A 227 -50.84 -3.72 125.22
C LYS A 227 -49.87 -4.70 124.54
N GLU A 228 -50.03 -5.99 124.79
CA GLU A 228 -49.19 -7.01 124.13
C GLU A 228 -49.53 -7.14 122.64
N ASN A 229 -50.80 -7.07 122.26
CA ASN A 229 -51.22 -7.06 120.86
C ASN A 229 -50.65 -5.85 120.10
N VAL A 230 -50.60 -4.66 120.73
CA VAL A 230 -49.94 -3.47 120.17
C VAL A 230 -48.44 -3.70 119.99
N ARG A 231 -47.76 -4.35 120.95
CA ARG A 231 -46.34 -4.69 120.83
C ARG A 231 -46.10 -5.67 119.68
N LEU A 232 -46.90 -6.73 119.57
CA LEU A 232 -46.81 -7.72 118.49
C LEU A 232 -47.11 -7.10 117.12
N ASN A 233 -48.12 -6.24 117.01
CA ASN A 233 -48.42 -5.52 115.76
C ASN A 233 -47.28 -4.58 115.36
N LYS A 234 -46.60 -3.93 116.32
CA LYS A 234 -45.42 -3.11 116.03
C LYS A 234 -44.26 -3.96 115.50
N ALA A 235 -44.05 -5.16 116.04
CA ALA A 235 -43.05 -6.12 115.53
C ALA A 235 -43.43 -6.64 114.14
N LEU A 236 -44.70 -6.99 113.92
CA LEU A 236 -45.20 -7.43 112.61
C LEU A 236 -45.04 -6.35 111.55
N GLY A 237 -45.36 -5.08 111.88
CA GLY A 237 -45.18 -3.95 110.98
C GLY A 237 -43.72 -3.74 110.55
N TYR A 238 -42.75 -3.97 111.45
CA TYR A 238 -41.33 -3.94 111.10
C TYR A 238 -40.98 -5.01 110.07
N HIS A 239 -41.46 -6.25 110.26
CA HIS A 239 -41.21 -7.34 109.33
C HIS A 239 -41.90 -7.13 107.97
N ILE A 240 -43.15 -6.63 107.94
CA ILE A 240 -43.85 -6.28 106.71
C ILE A 240 -43.05 -5.24 105.92
N LYS A 241 -42.60 -4.16 106.58
CA LYS A 241 -41.77 -3.13 105.95
C LYS A 241 -40.48 -3.70 105.39
N LYS A 242 -39.81 -4.60 106.12
CA LYS A 242 -38.60 -5.27 105.63
C LYS A 242 -38.87 -6.13 104.39
N VAL A 243 -40.00 -6.84 104.35
CA VAL A 243 -40.42 -7.63 103.18
C VAL A 243 -40.74 -6.74 101.99
N GLU A 244 -41.44 -5.62 102.18
CA GLU A 244 -41.71 -4.64 101.12
C GLU A 244 -40.42 -4.03 100.56
N ASP A 245 -39.49 -3.65 101.43
CA ASP A 245 -38.18 -3.12 101.04
C ASP A 245 -37.35 -4.15 100.25
N LEU A 246 -37.46 -5.43 100.60
CA LEU A 246 -36.82 -6.51 99.83
C LEU A 246 -37.52 -6.72 98.49
N ARG A 247 -38.86 -6.69 98.44
CA ARG A 247 -39.62 -6.78 97.19
C ARG A 247 -39.25 -5.67 96.22
N LYS A 248 -39.18 -4.42 96.69
CA LYS A 248 -38.78 -3.26 95.87
C LYS A 248 -37.37 -3.40 95.29
N ARG A 249 -36.42 -3.92 96.08
CA ARG A 249 -35.07 -4.22 95.58
C ARG A 249 -35.09 -5.34 94.54
N ASN A 250 -35.87 -6.38 94.77
CA ASN A 250 -35.95 -7.50 93.85
C ASN A 250 -36.60 -7.10 92.51
N THR A 251 -37.63 -6.25 92.53
CA THR A 251 -38.23 -5.70 91.30
C THR A 251 -37.25 -4.79 90.56
N ALA A 252 -36.53 -3.92 91.27
CA ALA A 252 -35.51 -3.06 90.66
C ALA A 252 -34.38 -3.87 90.01
N LEU A 253 -33.88 -4.92 90.69
CA LEU A 253 -32.86 -5.82 90.12
C LEU A 253 -33.40 -6.62 88.92
N ALA A 254 -34.68 -7.00 88.93
CA ALA A 254 -35.30 -7.67 87.79
C ALA A 254 -35.43 -6.73 86.58
N GLU A 255 -35.83 -5.48 86.79
CA GLU A 255 -35.87 -4.43 85.76
C GLU A 255 -34.47 -4.17 85.19
N GLU A 256 -33.45 -4.03 86.04
CA GLU A 256 -32.06 -3.85 85.60
C GLU A 256 -31.56 -5.05 84.78
N ASN A 257 -31.82 -6.28 85.24
CA ASN A 257 -31.47 -7.49 84.47
C ASN A 257 -32.17 -7.53 83.10
N ASN A 258 -33.44 -7.12 83.01
CA ASN A 258 -34.15 -7.05 81.74
C ASN A 258 -33.51 -6.00 80.80
N ILE A 259 -33.18 -4.82 81.31
CA ILE A 259 -32.51 -3.76 80.54
C ILE A 259 -31.14 -4.25 80.04
N LEU A 260 -30.36 -4.89 80.90
CA LEU A 260 -29.06 -5.45 80.54
C LEU A 260 -29.18 -6.57 79.49
N SER A 261 -30.21 -7.41 79.60
CA SER A 261 -30.49 -8.45 78.61
C SER A 261 -30.82 -7.85 77.24
N LEU A 262 -31.70 -6.84 77.19
CA LEU A 262 -32.04 -6.13 75.95
C LEU A 262 -30.81 -5.42 75.36
N HIS A 263 -29.99 -4.78 76.19
CA HIS A 263 -28.76 -4.14 75.73
C HIS A 263 -27.77 -5.17 75.16
N LYS A 264 -27.63 -6.34 75.79
CA LYS A 264 -26.80 -7.44 75.29
C LYS A 264 -27.29 -7.92 73.92
N GLU A 265 -28.60 -8.11 73.77
CA GLU A 265 -29.22 -8.55 72.50
C GLU A 265 -29.00 -7.51 71.39
N MET A 266 -29.28 -6.23 71.64
CA MET A 266 -29.00 -5.15 70.69
C MET A 266 -27.52 -5.06 70.32
N SER A 267 -26.61 -5.20 71.30
CA SER A 267 -25.17 -5.21 71.05
C SER A 267 -24.75 -6.44 70.22
N GLN A 268 -25.41 -7.57 70.40
CA GLN A 268 -25.13 -8.79 69.66
C GLN A 268 -25.65 -8.69 68.21
N ASP A 269 -26.84 -8.12 68.00
CA ASP A 269 -27.41 -7.89 66.68
C ASP A 269 -26.59 -6.88 65.87
N THR A 270 -26.17 -5.78 66.49
CA THR A 270 -25.28 -4.80 65.84
C THR A 270 -23.93 -5.43 65.49
N SER A 271 -23.35 -6.25 66.39
CA SER A 271 -22.15 -7.03 66.10
C SER A 271 -22.36 -7.98 64.92
N ASN A 272 -23.43 -8.78 64.92
CA ASN A 272 -23.74 -9.73 63.83
C ASN A 272 -23.97 -9.02 62.48
N TYR A 273 -24.65 -7.87 62.49
CA TYR A 273 -24.83 -7.04 61.31
C TYR A 273 -23.48 -6.53 60.76
N THR A 274 -22.60 -6.01 61.63
CA THR A 274 -21.27 -5.55 61.21
C THR A 274 -20.40 -6.68 60.68
N ILE A 275 -20.43 -7.86 61.31
CA ILE A 275 -19.72 -9.06 60.85
C ILE A 275 -20.22 -9.49 59.47
N SER A 276 -21.54 -9.53 59.27
CA SER A 276 -22.15 -9.90 57.99
C SER A 276 -21.78 -8.92 56.87
N LYS A 277 -21.80 -7.62 57.17
CA LYS A 277 -21.36 -6.58 56.23
C LYS A 277 -19.87 -6.71 55.87
N LEU A 278 -19.01 -6.96 56.86
CA LEU A 278 -17.58 -7.18 56.62
C LEU A 278 -17.30 -8.45 55.80
N ALA A 279 -18.06 -9.53 56.03
CA ALA A 279 -17.96 -10.75 55.24
C ALA A 279 -18.31 -10.50 53.77
N ALA A 280 -19.41 -9.79 53.49
CA ALA A 280 -19.79 -9.40 52.12
C ALA A 280 -18.78 -8.45 51.45
N GLN A 281 -18.20 -7.52 52.21
CA GLN A 281 -17.10 -6.68 51.69
C GLN A 281 -15.85 -7.51 51.40
N ARG A 282 -15.55 -8.52 52.21
CA ARG A 282 -14.40 -9.40 51.99
C ARG A 282 -14.54 -10.25 50.73
N THR A 283 -15.74 -10.76 50.44
CA THR A 283 -16.00 -11.52 49.20
C THR A 283 -15.85 -10.62 47.97
N THR A 284 -16.46 -9.43 47.97
CA THR A 284 -16.33 -8.47 46.86
C THR A 284 -14.88 -8.03 46.64
N VAL A 285 -14.11 -7.77 47.70
CA VAL A 285 -12.67 -7.48 47.59
C VAL A 285 -11.90 -8.67 47.00
N SER A 286 -12.24 -9.90 47.40
CA SER A 286 -11.62 -11.12 46.84
C SER A 286 -11.91 -11.27 45.34
N GLU A 287 -13.15 -11.04 44.91
CA GLU A 287 -13.54 -11.10 43.50
C GLU A 287 -12.84 -10.01 42.68
N LEU A 288 -12.75 -8.79 43.19
CA LEU A 288 -12.02 -7.70 42.52
C LEU A 288 -10.53 -8.02 42.40
N ARG A 289 -9.90 -8.58 43.45
CA ARG A 289 -8.50 -9.02 43.39
C ARG A 289 -8.28 -10.12 42.36
N ALA A 290 -9.20 -11.09 42.26
CA ALA A 290 -9.13 -12.13 41.23
C ALA A 290 -9.23 -11.54 39.82
N LYS A 291 -10.14 -10.57 39.59
CA LYS A 291 -10.25 -9.85 38.31
C LYS A 291 -8.98 -9.08 37.97
N VAL A 292 -8.42 -8.35 38.93
CA VAL A 292 -7.15 -7.63 38.74
C VAL A 292 -6.04 -8.60 38.35
N PHE A 293 -5.91 -9.73 39.06
CA PHE A 293 -4.93 -10.76 38.73
C PHE A 293 -5.09 -11.31 37.30
N THR A 294 -6.33 -11.59 36.86
CA THR A 294 -6.57 -12.07 35.49
C THR A 294 -6.22 -11.03 34.43
N LEU A 295 -6.47 -9.74 34.69
CA LEU A 295 -6.14 -8.66 33.78
C LEU A 295 -4.62 -8.42 33.72
N GLU A 296 -3.94 -8.46 34.86
CA GLU A 296 -2.49 -8.38 34.94
C GLU A 296 -1.82 -9.54 34.18
N GLN A 297 -2.34 -10.76 34.32
CA GLN A 297 -1.85 -11.91 33.58
C GLN A 297 -2.06 -11.76 32.06
N ALA A 298 -3.24 -11.32 31.63
CA ALA A 298 -3.52 -11.07 30.21
C ALA A 298 -2.61 -9.97 29.63
N LEU A 299 -2.38 -8.89 30.39
CA LEU A 299 -1.47 -7.82 30.00
C LEU A 299 -0.02 -8.31 29.91
N ALA A 300 0.43 -9.11 30.87
CA ALA A 300 1.78 -9.68 30.87
C ALA A 300 2.00 -10.60 29.65
N SER A 301 1.02 -11.45 29.32
CA SER A 301 1.06 -12.28 28.10
C SER A 301 1.12 -11.43 26.84
N MET A 302 0.28 -10.39 26.74
CA MET A 302 0.28 -9.47 25.58
C MET A 302 1.63 -8.74 25.44
N VAL A 303 2.22 -8.28 26.54
CA VAL A 303 3.54 -7.64 26.52
C VAL A 303 4.63 -8.62 26.06
N ALA A 304 4.60 -9.86 26.55
CA ALA A 304 5.55 -10.89 26.13
C ALA A 304 5.42 -11.23 24.63
N GLU A 305 4.20 -11.34 24.12
CA GLU A 305 3.92 -11.53 22.69
C GLU A 305 4.46 -10.36 21.85
N PHE A 306 4.22 -9.12 22.27
CA PHE A 306 4.76 -7.93 21.60
C PHE A 306 6.29 -7.89 21.60
N GLU A 307 6.94 -8.27 22.70
CA GLU A 307 8.40 -8.34 22.77
C GLU A 307 8.96 -9.40 21.82
N SER A 308 8.31 -10.57 21.74
CA SER A 308 8.66 -11.64 20.80
C SER A 308 8.48 -11.18 19.35
N GLU A 309 7.34 -10.58 19.00
CA GLU A 309 7.09 -10.09 17.65
C GLU A 309 8.09 -9.00 17.25
N LYS A 310 8.41 -8.09 18.17
CA LYS A 310 9.43 -7.05 17.95
C LYS A 310 10.81 -7.67 17.71
N ALA A 311 11.17 -8.74 18.42
CA ALA A 311 12.42 -9.46 18.19
C ALA A 311 12.44 -10.10 16.79
N ASP A 312 11.36 -10.78 16.41
CA ASP A 312 11.21 -11.42 15.10
C ASP A 312 11.26 -10.41 13.95
N ILE A 313 10.62 -9.25 14.10
CA ILE A 313 10.68 -8.17 13.10
C ILE A 313 12.12 -7.66 12.95
N LYS A 314 12.82 -7.42 14.07
CA LYS A 314 14.23 -6.99 14.03
C LYS A 314 15.11 -8.03 13.34
N GLN A 315 14.93 -9.31 13.63
CA GLN A 315 15.68 -10.39 13.00
C GLN A 315 15.38 -10.47 11.49
N ARG A 316 14.11 -10.42 11.09
CA ARG A 316 13.71 -10.41 9.67
C ARG A 316 14.29 -9.21 8.93
N ALA A 317 14.27 -8.02 9.54
CA ALA A 317 14.88 -6.82 8.97
C ALA A 317 16.41 -6.97 8.81
N ALA A 318 17.09 -7.54 9.80
CA ALA A 318 18.53 -7.81 9.72
C ALA A 318 18.88 -8.79 8.60
N VAL A 319 18.15 -9.90 8.48
CA VAL A 319 18.34 -10.89 7.40
C VAL A 319 18.09 -10.25 6.03
N ARG A 320 17.03 -9.46 5.87
CA ARG A 320 16.75 -8.75 4.61
C ARG A 320 17.84 -7.73 4.27
N SER A 321 18.34 -7.00 5.26
CA SER A 321 19.43 -6.04 5.07
C SER A 321 20.72 -6.75 4.66
N GLN A 322 21.05 -7.88 5.30
CA GLN A 322 22.21 -8.70 4.94
C GLN A 322 22.08 -9.27 3.52
N ALA A 323 20.91 -9.78 3.15
CA ALA A 323 20.64 -10.27 1.80
C ALA A 323 20.82 -9.17 0.75
N GLY A 324 20.27 -7.97 1.00
CA GLY A 324 20.48 -6.80 0.15
C GLY A 324 21.96 -6.40 0.05
N GLY A 325 22.71 -6.46 1.15
CA GLY A 325 24.16 -6.22 1.16
C GLY A 325 24.93 -7.21 0.27
N VAL A 326 24.60 -8.50 0.32
CA VAL A 326 25.21 -9.53 -0.53
C VAL A 326 24.88 -9.31 -2.01
N GLU A 327 23.67 -8.92 -2.33
CA GLU A 327 23.27 -8.59 -3.71
C GLU A 327 23.97 -7.34 -4.24
N LEU A 328 24.08 -6.29 -3.42
CA LEU A 328 24.84 -5.09 -3.75
C LEU A 328 26.31 -5.41 -4.03
N ASP A 329 26.95 -6.22 -3.18
CA ASP A 329 28.34 -6.65 -3.40
C ASP A 329 28.51 -7.42 -4.70
N LYS A 330 27.58 -8.32 -5.04
CA LYS A 330 27.59 -9.06 -6.31
C LYS A 330 27.45 -8.10 -7.50
N LEU A 331 26.51 -7.17 -7.43
CA LEU A 331 26.28 -6.18 -8.48
C LEU A 331 27.49 -5.24 -8.65
N GLN A 332 28.11 -4.82 -7.55
CA GLN A 332 29.29 -3.97 -7.58
C GLN A 332 30.51 -4.70 -8.20
N LYS A 333 30.70 -5.99 -7.88
CA LYS A 333 31.71 -6.83 -8.54
C LYS A 333 31.44 -6.95 -10.04
N LEU A 334 30.20 -7.24 -10.45
CA LEU A 334 29.81 -7.31 -11.86
C LEU A 334 30.06 -6.01 -12.61
N LEU A 335 29.67 -4.88 -12.02
CA LEU A 335 29.88 -3.55 -12.59
C LEU A 335 31.39 -3.29 -12.76
N SER A 336 32.21 -3.62 -11.76
CA SER A 336 33.67 -3.49 -11.87
C SER A 336 34.27 -4.31 -13.01
N VAL A 337 33.74 -5.51 -13.27
CA VAL A 337 34.18 -6.36 -14.40
C VAL A 337 33.75 -5.73 -15.73
N ARG A 338 32.50 -5.25 -15.82
CA ARG A 338 31.99 -4.56 -17.01
C ARG A 338 32.77 -3.29 -17.31
N ASP A 339 33.15 -2.50 -16.30
CA ASP A 339 33.97 -1.31 -16.50
C ASP A 339 35.37 -1.64 -17.03
N ARG A 340 35.97 -2.74 -16.57
CA ARG A 340 37.25 -3.24 -17.09
C ARG A 340 37.11 -3.68 -18.56
N GLU A 341 36.04 -4.43 -18.88
CA GLU A 341 35.74 -4.84 -20.26
C GLU A 341 35.49 -3.65 -21.17
N LEU A 342 34.65 -2.69 -20.76
CA LEU A 342 34.38 -1.46 -21.49
C LEU A 342 35.65 -0.64 -21.69
N SER A 343 36.53 -0.59 -20.70
CA SER A 343 37.83 0.08 -20.81
C SER A 343 38.76 -0.63 -21.79
N ARG A 344 38.74 -1.98 -21.83
CA ARG A 344 39.46 -2.78 -22.82
C ARG A 344 38.91 -2.53 -24.23
N VAL A 345 37.59 -2.58 -24.41
CA VAL A 345 36.92 -2.29 -25.69
C VAL A 345 37.25 -0.88 -26.15
N ARG A 346 37.15 0.14 -25.28
CA ARG A 346 37.55 1.52 -25.61
C ARG A 346 39.01 1.62 -26.03
N ARG A 347 39.91 0.86 -25.41
CA ARG A 347 41.34 0.83 -25.80
C ARG A 347 41.53 0.22 -27.19
N ILE A 348 40.89 -0.92 -27.47
CA ILE A 348 40.96 -1.58 -28.78
C ILE A 348 40.34 -0.68 -29.86
N ALA A 349 39.15 -0.13 -29.60
CA ALA A 349 38.48 0.79 -30.51
C ALA A 349 39.35 2.02 -30.82
N ARG A 350 39.99 2.63 -29.81
CA ARG A 350 40.96 3.71 -30.02
C ARG A 350 42.13 3.27 -30.90
N SER A 351 42.73 2.12 -30.60
CA SER A 351 43.85 1.58 -31.40
C SER A 351 43.45 1.30 -32.85
N VAL A 352 42.25 0.77 -33.12
CA VAL A 352 41.75 0.54 -34.48
C VAL A 352 41.53 1.86 -35.22
N VAL A 353 41.00 2.88 -34.54
CA VAL A 353 40.81 4.22 -35.12
C VAL A 353 42.16 4.87 -35.42
N GLU A 354 43.14 4.78 -34.50
CA GLU A 354 44.51 5.26 -34.72
C GLU A 354 45.16 4.54 -35.91
N GLN A 355 45.13 3.20 -35.94
CA GLN A 355 45.65 2.41 -37.06
C GLN A 355 44.99 2.77 -38.40
N ARG A 356 43.67 2.99 -38.40
CA ARG A 356 42.95 3.45 -39.59
C ARG A 356 43.38 4.86 -39.99
N SER A 357 43.49 5.78 -39.04
CA SER A 357 43.95 7.15 -39.30
C SER A 357 45.37 7.15 -39.87
N ASP A 358 46.26 6.32 -39.33
CA ASP A 358 47.60 6.13 -39.85
C ASP A 358 47.53 5.60 -41.29
N MET A 359 46.75 4.54 -41.55
CA MET A 359 46.57 3.99 -42.91
C MET A 359 46.05 5.05 -43.89
N GLU A 360 45.09 5.87 -43.47
CA GLU A 360 44.58 7.00 -44.26
C GLU A 360 45.68 8.01 -44.57
N VAL A 361 46.54 8.38 -43.61
CA VAL A 361 47.70 9.25 -43.84
C VAL A 361 48.66 8.62 -44.85
N HIS A 362 49.05 7.36 -44.68
CA HIS A 362 49.94 6.66 -45.62
C HIS A 362 49.36 6.61 -47.04
N PHE A 363 48.05 6.43 -47.17
CA PHE A 363 47.36 6.46 -48.46
C PHE A 363 47.41 7.83 -49.13
N HIS A 364 47.16 8.90 -48.37
CA HIS A 364 47.28 10.26 -48.88
C HIS A 364 48.71 10.59 -49.30
N GLU A 365 49.71 10.14 -48.54
CA GLU A 365 51.11 10.34 -48.91
C GLU A 365 51.52 9.56 -50.16
N ALA A 366 51.11 8.29 -50.30
CA ALA A 366 51.39 7.49 -51.50
C ALA A 366 50.73 8.12 -52.74
N LEU A 367 49.49 8.60 -52.60
CA LEU A 367 48.80 9.36 -53.64
C LEU A 367 49.55 10.65 -54.00
N ASN A 368 50.01 11.40 -53.00
CA ASN A 368 50.76 12.63 -53.22
C ASN A 368 52.11 12.36 -53.90
N GLN A 369 52.81 11.30 -53.53
CA GLN A 369 54.08 10.91 -54.17
C GLN A 369 53.87 10.59 -55.65
N VAL A 370 52.90 9.74 -56.00
CA VAL A 370 52.59 9.43 -57.40
C VAL A 370 52.12 10.69 -58.15
N LYS A 371 51.36 11.58 -57.50
CA LYS A 371 50.97 12.86 -58.09
C LYS A 371 52.16 13.78 -58.35
N GLN A 372 53.11 13.87 -57.43
CA GLN A 372 54.34 14.64 -57.60
C GLN A 372 55.21 14.04 -58.70
N GLU A 373 55.38 12.72 -58.75
CA GLU A 373 56.11 12.03 -59.82
C GLU A 373 55.45 12.24 -61.18
N MET A 374 54.12 12.21 -61.28
CA MET A 374 53.42 12.56 -62.52
C MET A 374 53.66 14.01 -62.94
N LEU A 375 53.70 14.94 -61.99
CA LEU A 375 54.05 16.33 -62.29
C LEU A 375 55.51 16.46 -62.71
N MET A 376 56.43 15.72 -62.08
CA MET A 376 57.85 15.71 -62.43
C MET A 376 58.09 15.08 -63.80
N HIS A 377 57.50 13.91 -64.12
CA HIS A 377 57.60 13.32 -65.46
C HIS A 377 56.94 14.19 -66.52
N ARG A 378 55.86 14.90 -66.18
CA ARG A 378 55.25 15.88 -67.09
C ARG A 378 56.17 17.09 -67.28
N GLN A 379 56.80 17.60 -66.21
CA GLN A 379 57.79 18.67 -66.28
C GLN A 379 59.07 18.24 -66.98
N GLU A 380 59.54 17.01 -66.81
CA GLU A 380 60.69 16.43 -67.51
C GLU A 380 60.37 16.18 -68.98
N ALA A 381 59.13 15.81 -69.31
CA ALA A 381 58.65 15.75 -70.68
C ALA A 381 58.52 17.16 -71.29
N GLU A 382 58.02 18.14 -70.53
CA GLU A 382 57.95 19.56 -70.93
C GLU A 382 59.35 20.18 -71.06
N VAL A 383 60.32 19.83 -70.20
CA VAL A 383 61.72 20.31 -70.25
C VAL A 383 62.51 19.56 -71.32
N ASN A 384 62.29 18.26 -71.56
CA ASN A 384 62.87 17.57 -72.72
C ASN A 384 62.24 18.04 -74.04
N HIS A 385 60.97 18.45 -74.04
CA HIS A 385 60.34 19.13 -75.17
C HIS A 385 60.89 20.55 -75.35
N SER A 386 61.08 21.30 -74.25
CA SER A 386 61.68 22.65 -74.27
C SER A 386 63.17 22.61 -74.64
N ARG A 387 63.93 21.60 -74.23
CA ARG A 387 65.32 21.34 -74.64
C ARG A 387 65.41 20.87 -76.10
N ARG A 388 64.31 20.37 -76.67
CA ARG A 388 64.15 20.10 -78.11
C ARG A 388 63.66 21.31 -78.90
N MET A 389 63.25 22.38 -78.23
CA MET A 389 62.66 23.58 -78.83
C MET A 389 63.27 24.84 -78.20
N ASP A 390 64.59 25.01 -78.33
CA ASP A 390 65.24 26.33 -78.32
C ASP A 390 65.12 26.95 -79.72
N GLU A 391 63.87 27.16 -80.15
CA GLU A 391 63.44 28.16 -81.12
C GLU A 391 61.91 28.30 -80.99
N ALA A 392 61.47 29.53 -80.68
CA ALA A 392 60.08 30.04 -80.59
C ALA A 392 59.32 29.99 -79.22
N GLU A 393 59.47 31.11 -78.50
CA GLU A 393 58.52 31.89 -77.69
C GLU A 393 57.36 31.28 -76.83
N LYS A 394 57.38 31.72 -75.55
CA LYS A 394 56.27 32.14 -74.65
C LYS A 394 55.09 31.18 -74.35
N GLY A 395 55.06 30.72 -73.09
CA GLY A 395 53.96 31.07 -72.18
C GLY A 395 53.13 29.95 -71.52
N SER A 396 52.75 30.22 -70.27
CA SER A 396 51.70 29.60 -69.44
C SER A 396 52.00 28.32 -68.64
N GLN A 397 52.39 28.55 -67.38
CA GLN A 397 52.12 27.62 -66.27
C GLN A 397 50.61 27.46 -66.06
N LYS A 398 50.09 26.23 -66.19
CA LYS A 398 48.82 25.83 -65.60
C LYS A 398 49.07 24.68 -64.63
N LYS A 399 48.87 24.94 -63.34
CA LYS A 399 48.84 23.92 -62.27
C LYS A 399 47.71 22.94 -62.59
N ALA A 400 48.05 21.79 -63.16
CA ALA A 400 47.11 20.70 -63.38
C ALA A 400 46.71 20.09 -62.02
N LYS A 401 45.45 20.30 -61.65
CA LYS A 401 44.82 19.60 -60.53
C LYS A 401 44.52 18.18 -61.05
N VAL A 402 45.45 17.25 -60.81
CA VAL A 402 45.26 15.82 -61.14
C VAL A 402 44.01 15.31 -60.43
N ASN A 403 43.00 14.92 -61.20
CA ASN A 403 41.81 14.22 -60.70
C ASN A 403 42.10 12.71 -60.64
N ILE A 404 41.69 12.07 -59.54
CA ILE A 404 41.94 10.64 -59.27
C ILE A 404 41.39 9.73 -60.41
N SER A 405 40.32 10.17 -61.07
CA SER A 405 39.70 9.46 -62.20
C SER A 405 40.58 9.36 -63.45
N GLU A 406 41.59 10.23 -63.60
CA GLU A 406 42.47 10.31 -64.78
C GLU A 406 43.76 9.49 -64.64
N MET A 407 43.95 8.79 -63.53
CA MET A 407 45.11 7.90 -63.34
C MET A 407 45.01 6.66 -64.21
N THR A 408 46.11 6.31 -64.90
CA THR A 408 46.22 5.05 -65.63
C THR A 408 46.24 3.86 -64.67
N TRP A 409 45.91 2.66 -65.17
CA TRP A 409 45.86 1.45 -64.34
C TRP A 409 47.19 1.16 -63.64
N GLU A 410 48.31 1.36 -64.34
CA GLU A 410 49.67 1.23 -63.82
C GLU A 410 49.97 2.21 -62.67
N GLN A 411 49.47 3.45 -62.75
CA GLN A 411 49.66 4.46 -61.70
C GLN A 411 48.87 4.12 -60.44
N ARG A 412 47.64 3.60 -60.60
CA ARG A 412 46.82 3.14 -59.46
C ARG A 412 47.46 1.92 -58.78
N GLU A 413 47.97 0.98 -59.57
CA GLU A 413 48.71 -0.17 -59.04
C GLU A 413 49.97 0.29 -58.28
N ARG A 414 50.66 1.32 -58.77
CA ARG A 414 51.85 1.86 -58.10
C ARG A 414 51.54 2.59 -56.80
N VAL A 415 50.43 3.32 -56.72
CA VAL A 415 49.93 3.87 -55.44
C VAL A 415 49.72 2.75 -54.43
N LEU A 416 49.10 1.64 -54.85
CA LEU A 416 48.89 0.49 -53.97
C LEU A 416 50.23 -0.13 -53.56
N ARG A 417 51.19 -0.31 -54.48
CA ARG A 417 52.53 -0.81 -54.14
C ARG A 417 53.27 0.10 -53.16
N LEU A 418 53.22 1.42 -53.35
CA LEU A 418 53.81 2.42 -52.45
C LEU A 418 53.11 2.44 -51.08
N LEU A 419 51.78 2.32 -51.06
CA LEU A 419 51.00 2.19 -49.84
C LEU A 419 51.44 0.95 -49.06
N PHE A 420 51.47 -0.23 -49.70
CA PHE A 420 51.88 -1.46 -49.05
C PHE A 420 53.36 -1.41 -48.60
N ALA A 421 54.24 -0.78 -49.38
CA ALA A 421 55.64 -0.57 -48.97
C ALA A 421 55.76 0.34 -47.74
N LYS A 422 54.95 1.42 -47.67
CA LYS A 422 54.89 2.33 -46.51
C LYS A 422 54.25 1.69 -45.29
N MET A 423 53.17 0.94 -45.47
CA MET A 423 52.53 0.16 -44.40
C MET A 423 53.48 -0.90 -43.83
N ASN A 424 54.25 -1.58 -44.68
CA ASN A 424 55.13 -2.68 -44.27
C ASN A 424 56.51 -2.24 -43.76
N SER A 425 56.92 -0.97 -43.96
CA SER A 425 58.19 -0.46 -43.42
C SER A 425 58.09 -0.03 -41.95
N LEU A 426 56.89 0.22 -41.44
CA LEU A 426 56.63 0.67 -40.05
C LEU A 426 56.10 -0.42 -39.11
N THR A 427 55.67 -1.58 -39.63
CA THR A 427 55.21 -2.74 -38.82
C THR A 427 56.32 -3.49 -38.07
N SER A 428 57.59 -3.06 -38.21
CA SER A 428 58.75 -3.66 -37.54
C SER A 428 59.00 -3.18 -36.10
N LYS A 429 58.12 -2.37 -35.49
CA LYS A 429 58.22 -1.96 -34.08
C LYS A 429 57.02 -2.42 -33.22
N LYS A 430 57.30 -3.50 -32.48
CA LYS A 430 56.58 -4.14 -31.35
C LYS A 430 55.25 -4.87 -31.66
N PRO A 431 55.18 -6.19 -31.40
CA PRO A 431 53.92 -6.92 -31.37
C PRO A 431 53.11 -6.52 -30.13
N ILE A 432 51.84 -6.16 -30.32
CA ILE A 432 50.90 -6.03 -29.21
C ILE A 432 50.54 -7.46 -28.78
N HIS A 433 51.16 -7.89 -27.69
CA HIS A 433 50.91 -9.18 -27.06
C HIS A 433 49.42 -9.29 -26.68
N ALA A 434 48.73 -10.26 -27.27
CA ALA A 434 47.47 -10.76 -26.71
C ALA A 434 47.80 -11.46 -25.38
N PRO A 435 47.11 -11.16 -24.26
CA PRO A 435 47.26 -11.94 -23.04
C PRO A 435 46.48 -13.25 -23.20
N ALA A 436 47.20 -14.35 -23.00
CA ALA A 436 46.68 -15.71 -22.95
C ALA A 436 45.69 -15.88 -21.78
N LEU A 437 44.71 -16.74 -22.01
CA LEU A 437 43.86 -17.35 -20.99
C LEU A 437 44.74 -18.25 -20.10
N THR A 438 44.69 -18.05 -18.79
CA THR A 438 45.07 -19.06 -17.80
C THR A 438 44.03 -19.06 -16.68
N ASP A 439 43.23 -20.12 -16.66
CA ASP A 439 42.64 -20.65 -15.44
C ASP A 439 43.75 -21.32 -14.63
N SER A 440 43.83 -21.09 -13.31
CA SER A 440 43.84 -22.14 -12.28
C SER A 440 44.16 -21.60 -10.87
N GLU A 441 43.60 -22.33 -9.88
CA GLU A 441 43.89 -22.41 -8.45
C GLU A 441 43.37 -21.26 -7.56
N GLY A 442 42.46 -21.46 -6.58
CA GLY A 442 42.21 -22.62 -5.74
C GLY A 442 42.92 -22.42 -4.40
N ASN A 443 42.21 -22.00 -3.35
CA ASN A 443 42.73 -22.11 -1.99
C ASN A 443 41.69 -22.70 -1.01
N ARG A 444 42.10 -23.80 -0.39
CA ARG A 444 41.50 -24.56 0.71
C ARG A 444 41.59 -23.74 2.01
N CYS A 445 40.52 -23.60 2.78
CA CYS A 445 40.02 -24.50 3.84
C CYS A 445 40.55 -24.14 5.24
N SER A 446 39.63 -23.80 6.15
CA SER A 446 39.76 -24.05 7.59
C SER A 446 38.37 -24.21 8.21
N SER A 447 38.29 -25.18 9.10
CA SER A 447 37.17 -25.99 9.55
C SER A 447 36.73 -25.70 10.99
N SER A 448 35.44 -25.94 11.29
CA SER A 448 34.91 -26.58 12.52
C SER A 448 33.40 -26.88 12.26
N LEU A 449 32.89 -28.12 12.09
CA LEU A 449 32.68 -29.24 13.05
C LEU A 449 32.07 -28.76 14.38
N GLY A 450 30.94 -29.27 14.89
CA GLY A 450 30.01 -30.32 14.46
C GLY A 450 29.01 -30.64 15.60
N SER A 451 27.89 -31.26 15.24
CA SER A 451 27.04 -32.20 16.04
C SER A 451 25.74 -32.42 15.22
N GLU A 452 25.67 -33.50 14.43
CA GLU A 452 25.07 -34.81 14.78
C GLU A 452 23.56 -34.73 14.95
N GLU A 453 22.84 -35.33 13.98
CA GLU A 453 21.82 -36.40 14.18
C GLU A 453 20.44 -35.80 14.54
N GLU A 454 19.31 -36.14 13.91
CA GLU A 454 18.84 -37.39 13.34
C GLU A 454 17.67 -37.09 12.38
N GLU A 455 17.55 -37.87 11.31
CA GLU A 455 16.34 -37.99 10.49
C GLU A 455 15.22 -38.64 11.30
N SER A 456 14.03 -38.04 11.36
CA SER A 456 12.80 -38.82 11.51
C SER A 456 11.60 -38.16 10.83
N HIS A 457 10.92 -39.01 10.08
CA HIS A 457 9.84 -38.75 9.14
C HIS A 457 8.60 -38.09 9.74
N ALA A 458 7.94 -37.29 8.89
CA ALA A 458 6.54 -36.95 9.03
C ALA A 458 5.66 -38.21 8.99
N THR A 459 4.72 -38.35 9.93
CA THR A 459 3.48 -39.13 9.75
C THR A 459 2.36 -38.53 10.61
N PHE A 460 1.24 -38.30 9.95
CA PHE A 460 -0.10 -38.02 10.47
C PHE A 460 -0.45 -38.76 11.77
N LEU A 461 -1.08 -38.06 12.72
CA LEU A 461 -2.16 -38.66 13.52
C LEU A 461 -3.15 -37.59 13.99
N THR A 462 -4.40 -37.80 13.59
CA THR A 462 -5.61 -37.03 13.84
C THR A 462 -6.43 -37.75 14.92
N GLN A 463 -7.22 -37.01 15.74
CA GLN A 463 -8.31 -37.45 16.65
C GLN A 463 -7.86 -38.17 17.94
N GLU A 464 -8.41 -38.01 19.16
CA GLU A 464 -9.64 -37.46 19.79
C GLU A 464 -9.33 -37.41 21.34
N PRO A 465 -10.20 -37.05 22.33
CA PRO A 465 -11.65 -36.91 22.31
C PRO A 465 -12.22 -35.62 22.92
N VAL A 466 -13.43 -35.29 22.47
CA VAL A 466 -14.31 -34.30 23.07
C VAL A 466 -14.93 -34.92 24.34
N SER A 467 -14.66 -34.34 25.51
CA SER A 467 -15.39 -34.70 26.73
C SER A 467 -16.76 -34.03 26.72
N SER A 468 -17.78 -34.81 26.34
CA SER A 468 -19.16 -34.52 26.66
C SER A 468 -19.44 -34.91 28.12
N MET A 469 -19.41 -33.94 29.02
CA MET A 469 -20.02 -34.04 30.35
C MET A 469 -21.38 -33.35 30.29
N SER A 470 -22.43 -34.12 30.04
CA SER A 470 -23.81 -33.75 30.33
C SER A 470 -24.70 -34.98 30.24
N SER A 471 -24.78 -35.72 31.34
CA SER A 471 -25.93 -36.57 31.65
C SER A 471 -25.98 -36.67 33.16
N SER A 472 -27.03 -36.09 33.75
CA SER A 472 -27.83 -36.72 34.80
C SER A 472 -29.05 -35.84 35.11
N GLU A 473 -30.20 -36.44 34.83
CA GLU A 473 -31.53 -36.10 35.33
C GLU A 473 -31.56 -36.09 36.87
N ASN A 474 -32.27 -35.11 37.45
CA ASN A 474 -33.39 -35.30 38.39
C ASN A 474 -33.97 -33.94 38.80
#